data_AF-K2CRV0-F1
#
_entry.id   AF-K2CRV0-F1
#
_cell.length_a   1.000
_cell.length_b   1.000
_cell.length_c   1.000
_cell.angle_alpha   90.00
_cell.angle_beta   90.00
_cell.angle_gamma   90.00
#
_symmetry.space_group_name_H-M   'P 1'
#
loop_
_entity.id
_entity.type
_entity.pdbx_description
1 polymer ?
#
loop_
_entity_poly.entity_id
_entity_poly.type
_entity_poly.pdbx_seq_one_letter_code
_entity_poly.pdbx_strand_id
1 'polypeptide(L)'
;MVTKVDGTPHRVEKHMPWFQNSLVLDFTNPEAAEWWFSKRSYLVEELGVDGWKSDGGEHIWDPDTRFFSGKRGTDGINEYPVDYEAAYDRFMQKLRGNDFVLFSRAGYTGSQNYPSHWAGDENSTW
;
A
#
# COMPACT_ATOMS: atom_id res chain seq x y z
N MET A 1 -0.51 -10.45 5.36
CA MET A 1 0.77 -10.26 4.66
C MET A 1 0.68 -11.05 3.37
N VAL A 2 1.31 -10.58 2.29
CA VAL A 2 1.44 -11.39 1.07
C VAL A 2 2.37 -12.57 1.36
N THR A 3 2.14 -13.71 0.71
CA THR A 3 2.86 -14.96 0.99
C THR A 3 3.63 -15.47 -0.22
N LYS A 4 4.57 -16.37 0.02
CA LYS A 4 5.20 -17.20 -1.01
C LYS A 4 4.34 -18.42 -1.32
N VAL A 5 4.74 -19.19 -2.32
CA VAL A 5 4.04 -20.43 -2.74
C VAL A 5 3.92 -21.45 -1.61
N ASP A 6 4.93 -21.53 -0.74
CA ASP A 6 4.96 -22.44 0.41
C ASP A 6 4.14 -21.94 1.62
N GLY A 7 3.44 -20.81 1.47
CA GLY A 7 2.64 -20.19 2.53
C GLY A 7 3.44 -19.37 3.54
N THR A 8 4.78 -19.35 3.45
CA THR A 8 5.59 -18.47 4.30
C THR A 8 5.39 -17.00 3.90
N PRO A 9 5.55 -16.05 4.84
CA PRO A 9 5.40 -14.64 4.50
C PRO A 9 6.44 -14.19 3.45
N HIS A 10 5.96 -13.46 2.44
CA HIS A 10 6.84 -12.73 1.55
C HIS A 10 7.54 -11.62 2.34
N ARG A 11 8.82 -11.40 2.03
CA ARG A 11 9.64 -10.35 2.64
C ARG A 11 10.33 -9.58 1.54
N VAL A 12 10.47 -8.27 1.75
CA VAL A 12 11.21 -7.38 0.86
C VAL A 12 12.60 -7.99 0.61
N GLU A 13 12.91 -8.22 -0.66
CA GLU A 13 14.08 -8.97 -1.06
C GLU A 13 15.39 -8.27 -0.66
N LYS A 14 16.45 -9.06 -0.41
CA LYS A 14 17.73 -8.53 0.06
C LYS A 14 18.41 -7.58 -0.93
N HIS A 15 18.08 -7.68 -2.21
CA HIS A 15 18.65 -6.83 -3.25
C HIS A 15 17.95 -5.46 -3.33
N MET A 16 16.80 -5.29 -2.65
CA MET A 16 16.10 -4.01 -2.59
C MET A 16 16.80 -3.02 -1.66
N PRO A 17 16.89 -1.74 -2.03
CA PRO A 17 17.62 -0.73 -1.25
C PRO A 17 16.87 -0.25 0.00
N TRP A 18 15.56 -0.52 0.11
CA TRP A 18 14.69 0.00 1.17
C TRP A 18 14.01 -1.12 1.96
N PHE A 19 13.98 -0.97 3.29
CA PHE A 19 13.25 -1.84 4.24
C PHE A 19 13.48 -3.35 4.06
N GLN A 20 14.71 -3.75 3.72
CA GLN A 20 15.08 -5.16 3.51
C GLN A 20 14.56 -6.08 4.62
N ASN A 21 14.10 -7.26 4.23
CA ASN A 21 13.59 -8.29 5.13
C ASN A 21 12.28 -7.92 5.87
N SER A 22 11.69 -6.75 5.61
CA SER A 22 10.38 -6.38 6.16
C SER A 22 9.26 -7.22 5.56
N LEU A 23 8.17 -7.37 6.31
CA LEU A 23 6.94 -7.99 5.81
C LEU A 23 6.16 -6.99 4.96
N VAL A 24 5.49 -7.49 3.92
CA VAL A 24 4.59 -6.70 3.08
C VAL A 24 3.15 -7.07 3.42
N LEU A 25 2.34 -6.09 3.81
CA LEU A 25 0.93 -6.32 4.12
C LEU A 25 0.19 -6.75 2.86
N ASP A 26 -0.88 -7.53 3.00
CA ASP A 26 -1.76 -7.84 1.88
C ASP A 26 -3.03 -7.01 2.01
N PHE A 27 -3.14 -5.93 1.23
CA PHE A 27 -4.32 -5.06 1.25
C PHE A 27 -5.53 -5.67 0.53
N THR A 28 -5.36 -6.80 -0.15
CA THR A 28 -6.47 -7.59 -0.70
C THR A 28 -7.13 -8.49 0.35
N ASN A 29 -6.50 -8.69 1.50
CA ASN A 29 -7.09 -9.35 2.65
C ASN A 29 -7.80 -8.33 3.55
N PRO A 30 -9.14 -8.38 3.67
CA PRO A 30 -9.90 -7.41 4.46
C PRO A 30 -9.56 -7.45 5.96
N GLU A 31 -9.25 -8.63 6.52
CA GLU A 31 -8.85 -8.76 7.93
C GLU A 31 -7.46 -8.16 8.16
N ALA A 32 -6.53 -8.34 7.22
CA ALA A 32 -5.20 -7.75 7.31
C ALA A 32 -5.24 -6.22 7.18
N ALA A 33 -6.09 -5.70 6.28
CA ALA A 33 -6.32 -4.27 6.14
C ALA A 33 -6.94 -3.67 7.41
N GLU A 34 -7.97 -4.31 7.97
CA GLU A 34 -8.59 -3.87 9.24
C GLU A 34 -7.57 -3.86 10.38
N TRP A 35 -6.77 -4.93 10.52
CA TRP A 35 -5.70 -4.99 11.50
C TRP A 35 -4.67 -3.87 11.31
N TRP A 36 -4.31 -3.55 10.06
CA TRP A 36 -3.40 -2.45 9.74
C TRP A 36 -4.00 -1.12 10.19
N PHE A 37 -5.24 -0.82 9.81
CA PHE A 37 -5.86 0.47 10.10
C PHE A 37 -6.24 0.65 11.56
N SER A 38 -6.53 -0.43 12.30
CA SER A 38 -6.75 -0.34 13.76
C SER A 38 -5.58 0.32 14.51
N LYS A 39 -4.36 0.25 13.97
CA LYS A 39 -3.16 0.88 14.53
C LYS A 39 -2.99 2.34 14.15
N ARG A 40 -3.84 2.85 13.25
CA ARG A 40 -3.79 4.21 12.69
C ARG A 40 -5.05 5.00 13.00
N SER A 41 -6.16 4.38 13.39
CA SER A 41 -7.43 5.06 13.68
C SER A 41 -7.27 6.21 14.66
N TYR A 42 -6.52 6.03 15.75
CA TYR A 42 -6.30 7.08 16.76
C TYR A 42 -5.64 8.35 16.17
N LEU A 43 -4.82 8.22 15.11
CA LEU A 43 -4.20 9.38 14.46
C LEU A 43 -5.26 10.28 13.80
N VAL A 44 -6.36 9.69 13.33
CA VAL A 44 -7.47 10.43 12.72
C VAL A 44 -8.47 10.85 13.79
N GLU A 45 -8.94 9.91 14.60
CA GLU A 45 -10.04 10.11 15.54
C GLU A 45 -9.65 10.98 16.75
N GLU A 46 -8.42 10.85 17.25
CA GLU A 46 -7.97 11.57 18.45
C GLU A 46 -7.07 12.76 18.10
N LEU A 47 -6.20 12.61 17.09
CA LEU A 47 -5.23 13.65 16.72
C LEU A 47 -5.66 14.52 15.53
N GLY A 48 -6.72 14.15 14.81
CA GLY A 48 -7.28 14.97 13.74
C GLY A 48 -6.48 14.99 12.43
N VAL A 49 -5.70 13.95 12.12
CA VAL A 49 -4.95 13.87 10.85
C VAL A 49 -5.89 13.97 9.63
N ASP A 50 -5.54 14.85 8.68
CA ASP A 50 -6.32 15.16 7.47
C ASP A 50 -5.98 14.32 6.24
N GLY A 51 -4.93 13.50 6.30
CA GLY A 51 -4.52 12.75 5.13
C GLY A 51 -3.29 11.89 5.34
N TRP A 52 -2.91 11.19 4.28
CA TRP A 52 -1.80 10.24 4.31
C TRP A 52 -0.89 10.42 3.11
N LYS A 53 0.41 10.53 3.39
CA LYS A 53 1.43 10.23 2.39
C LYS A 53 1.64 8.71 2.34
N SER A 54 0.93 8.05 1.45
CA SER A 54 1.06 6.61 1.16
C SER A 54 2.28 6.36 0.28
N ASP A 55 3.46 6.57 0.85
CA ASP A 55 4.74 6.33 0.19
C ASP A 55 4.99 4.83 -0.08
N GLY A 56 5.85 4.53 -1.04
CA GLY A 56 6.19 3.17 -1.44
C GLY A 56 5.10 2.47 -2.25
N GLY A 57 5.06 1.14 -2.13
CA GLY A 57 4.16 0.27 -2.90
C GLY A 57 4.87 -0.60 -3.93
N GLU A 58 6.18 -0.42 -4.12
CA GLU A 58 6.96 -1.10 -5.19
C GLU A 58 7.80 -2.27 -4.67
N HIS A 59 7.42 -2.88 -3.53
CA HIS A 59 8.29 -3.75 -2.75
C HIS A 59 8.16 -5.26 -3.03
N ILE A 60 7.27 -5.67 -3.94
CA ILE A 60 7.04 -7.08 -4.28
C ILE A 60 7.69 -7.38 -5.63
N TRP A 61 8.67 -8.29 -5.66
CA TRP A 61 9.49 -8.59 -6.84
C TRP A 61 9.46 -10.08 -7.26
N ASP A 62 8.73 -10.91 -6.51
CA ASP A 62 8.62 -12.34 -6.76
C ASP A 62 7.31 -12.65 -7.52
N PRO A 63 7.37 -13.13 -8.79
CA PRO A 63 6.19 -13.45 -9.60
C PRO A 63 5.34 -14.59 -9.00
N ASP A 64 5.92 -15.37 -8.09
CA ASP A 64 5.26 -16.45 -7.39
C ASP A 64 4.62 -16.05 -6.06
N THR A 65 4.69 -14.76 -5.70
CA THR A 65 3.92 -14.20 -4.58
C THR A 65 2.44 -14.54 -4.72
N ARG A 66 1.79 -14.77 -3.58
CA ARG A 66 0.36 -15.10 -3.45
C ARG A 66 -0.33 -14.02 -2.63
N PHE A 67 -1.41 -13.50 -3.19
CA PHE A 67 -2.32 -12.55 -2.55
C PHE A 67 -3.60 -13.27 -2.13
N PHE A 68 -4.26 -12.75 -1.09
CA PHE A 68 -5.53 -13.25 -0.60
C PHE A 68 -6.65 -13.19 -1.64
N SER A 69 -6.62 -12.19 -2.53
CA SER A 69 -7.53 -12.11 -3.69
C SER A 69 -7.43 -13.27 -4.67
N GLY A 70 -6.44 -14.16 -4.52
CA GLY A 70 -6.13 -15.23 -5.46
C GLY A 70 -5.18 -14.81 -6.60
N LYS A 71 -4.83 -13.52 -6.67
CA LYS A 71 -3.83 -13.01 -7.61
C LYS A 71 -2.45 -13.60 -7.29
N ARG A 72 -1.64 -13.73 -8.34
CA ARG A 72 -0.22 -14.08 -8.26
C ARG A 72 0.63 -12.83 -8.43
N GLY A 73 1.91 -12.90 -8.08
CA GLY A 73 2.88 -11.82 -8.31
C GLY A 73 2.92 -11.34 -9.77
N THR A 74 2.71 -12.24 -10.74
CA THR A 74 2.63 -11.90 -12.18
C THR A 74 1.64 -10.78 -12.51
N ASP A 75 0.55 -10.67 -11.75
CA ASP A 75 -0.50 -9.67 -11.96
C ASP A 75 -0.54 -8.66 -10.80
N GLY A 76 -0.47 -9.16 -9.56
CA GLY A 76 -0.67 -8.38 -8.35
C GLY A 76 0.48 -7.44 -7.98
N ILE A 77 1.69 -7.61 -8.51
CA ILE A 77 2.82 -6.70 -8.21
C ILE A 77 2.50 -5.27 -8.68
N ASN A 78 2.00 -5.12 -9.90
CA ASN A 78 1.68 -3.80 -10.45
C ASN A 78 0.42 -3.21 -9.82
N GLU A 79 -0.54 -4.04 -9.42
CA GLU A 79 -1.78 -3.58 -8.81
C GLU A 79 -1.63 -3.24 -7.31
N TYR A 80 -0.58 -3.74 -6.66
CA TYR A 80 -0.35 -3.51 -5.22
C TYR A 80 -0.42 -2.04 -4.78
N PRO A 81 0.25 -1.06 -5.45
CA PRO A 81 0.10 0.34 -5.06
C PRO A 81 -1.35 0.84 -5.17
N VAL A 82 -2.13 0.36 -6.15
CA VAL A 82 -3.55 0.71 -6.29
C VAL A 82 -4.36 0.10 -5.15
N ASP A 83 -4.13 -1.16 -4.79
CA ASP A 83 -4.80 -1.83 -3.66
C ASP A 83 -4.47 -1.15 -2.32
N TYR A 84 -3.23 -0.67 -2.16
CA TYR A 84 -2.76 0.08 -1.01
C TYR A 84 -3.48 1.44 -0.88
N GLU A 85 -3.51 2.24 -1.94
CA GLU A 85 -4.25 3.51 -1.97
C GLU A 85 -5.74 3.31 -1.73
N ALA A 86 -6.34 2.32 -2.39
CA ALA A 86 -7.75 1.96 -2.22
C ALA A 86 -8.09 1.58 -0.78
N ALA A 87 -7.17 0.93 -0.07
CA ALA A 87 -7.38 0.56 1.33
C ALA A 87 -7.36 1.80 2.25
N TYR A 88 -6.44 2.74 2.00
CA TYR A 88 -6.39 4.01 2.73
C TYR A 88 -7.59 4.90 2.44
N ASP A 89 -8.03 4.98 1.18
CA ASP A 89 -9.25 5.67 0.76
C ASP A 89 -10.48 5.14 1.52
N ARG A 90 -10.71 3.81 1.51
CA ARG A 90 -11.81 3.20 2.27
C ARG A 90 -11.72 3.47 3.77
N PHE A 91 -10.53 3.45 4.34
CA PHE A 91 -10.30 3.75 5.75
C PHE A 91 -10.65 5.21 6.08
N MET A 92 -10.15 6.17 5.29
CA MET A 92 -10.40 7.58 5.50
C MET A 92 -11.85 7.96 5.23
N GLN A 93 -12.50 7.38 4.21
CA GLN A 93 -13.91 7.60 3.95
C GLN A 93 -14.80 7.22 5.14
N LYS A 94 -14.48 6.13 5.86
CA LYS A 94 -15.20 5.73 7.07
C LYS A 94 -15.10 6.76 8.20
N LEU A 95 -13.96 7.45 8.32
CA LEU A 95 -13.67 8.34 9.45
C LEU A 95 -13.93 9.83 9.15
N ARG A 96 -13.77 10.25 7.89
CA ARG A 96 -13.84 11.67 7.47
C ARG A 96 -14.75 11.94 6.28
N GLY A 97 -15.47 10.94 5.76
CA GLY A 97 -16.24 11.11 4.53
C GLY A 97 -15.30 11.51 3.38
N ASN A 98 -15.57 12.62 2.70
CA ASN A 98 -14.73 13.09 1.58
C ASN A 98 -13.72 14.18 1.99
N ASP A 99 -13.60 14.50 3.27
CA ASP A 99 -12.72 15.56 3.77
C ASP A 99 -11.36 14.98 4.18
N PHE A 100 -10.58 14.52 3.20
CA PHE A 100 -9.22 14.04 3.39
C PHE A 100 -8.40 14.08 2.09
N VAL A 101 -7.07 13.89 2.20
CA VAL A 101 -6.17 13.79 1.04
C VAL A 101 -5.27 12.55 1.13
N LEU A 102 -5.08 11.87 0.00
CA LEU A 102 -4.04 10.86 -0.17
C LEU A 102 -2.91 11.46 -1.02
N PHE A 103 -1.68 10.97 -0.84
CA PHE A 103 -0.52 11.46 -1.56
C PHE A 103 0.49 10.34 -1.81
N SER A 104 0.53 9.83 -3.03
CA SER A 104 1.27 8.61 -3.41
C SER A 104 2.23 8.86 -4.57
N ARG A 105 3.29 8.05 -4.72
CA ARG A 105 4.18 8.09 -5.90
C ARG A 105 3.95 6.93 -6.84
N ALA A 106 3.76 5.74 -6.27
CA ALA A 106 3.55 4.52 -7.02
C ALA A 106 2.12 4.48 -7.51
N GLY A 107 1.91 3.82 -8.64
CA GLY A 107 0.59 3.64 -9.20
C GLY A 107 0.61 2.69 -10.38
N TYR A 108 -0.60 2.33 -10.81
CA TYR A 108 -0.84 1.55 -12.02
C TYR A 108 -2.23 1.91 -12.56
N THR A 109 -2.75 1.10 -13.50
CA THR A 109 -4.12 1.29 -14.00
C THR A 109 -5.11 1.26 -12.84
N GLY A 110 -5.85 2.34 -12.64
CA GLY A 110 -6.78 2.48 -11.51
C GLY A 110 -6.39 3.58 -10.52
N SER A 111 -5.12 4.00 -10.47
CA SER A 111 -4.66 5.07 -9.56
C SER A 111 -5.38 6.40 -9.76
N GLN A 112 -5.93 6.68 -10.95
CA GLN A 112 -6.71 7.90 -11.20
C GLN A 112 -7.98 8.05 -10.35
N ASN A 113 -8.42 6.99 -9.67
CA ASN A 113 -9.54 7.06 -8.72
C ASN A 113 -9.13 7.69 -7.37
N TYR A 114 -7.83 7.79 -7.09
CA TYR A 114 -7.28 8.30 -5.83
C TYR A 114 -6.47 9.57 -6.14
N PRO A 115 -6.83 10.74 -5.60
CA PRO A 115 -6.22 12.00 -6.01
C PRO A 115 -4.83 12.23 -5.39
N SER A 116 -4.04 13.08 -6.06
CA SER A 116 -2.72 13.59 -5.67
C SER A 116 -1.57 12.58 -5.75
N HIS A 117 -0.83 12.63 -6.85
CA HIS A 117 0.42 11.90 -7.02
C HIS A 117 1.59 12.86 -7.19
N TRP A 118 2.76 12.49 -6.67
CA TRP A 118 4.01 13.24 -6.90
C TRP A 118 5.00 12.45 -7.73
N ALA A 119 5.93 13.16 -8.35
CA ALA A 119 6.86 12.59 -9.34
C ALA A 119 7.92 11.63 -8.78
N GLY A 120 7.95 11.38 -7.46
CA GLY A 120 9.00 10.59 -6.81
C GLY A 120 10.15 11.45 -6.31
N ASP A 121 11.25 10.77 -6.00
CA ASP A 121 12.46 11.38 -5.45
C ASP A 121 13.35 11.90 -6.59
N GLU A 122 13.88 13.12 -6.45
CA GLU A 122 14.83 13.68 -7.42
C GLU A 122 15.94 14.51 -6.76
N ASN A 123 17.04 14.65 -7.48
CA ASN A 123 18.06 15.67 -7.26
C ASN A 123 17.55 17.07 -7.64
N SER A 124 18.09 18.09 -6.98
CA SER A 124 17.81 19.49 -7.31
C SER A 124 18.59 19.92 -8.56
N THR A 125 18.12 19.52 -9.75
CA THR A 125 18.75 19.86 -11.04
C THR A 125 17.72 20.44 -12.02
N TRP A 126 18.22 21.18 -13.04
CA TRP A 126 17.42 21.79 -14.11
C TRP A 126 17.16 20.82 -15.26
#